data_AF-A0A937TGZ7-F1
#
_entry.id   AF-A0A937TGZ7-F1
#
_cell.length_a   1.000
_cell.length_b   1.000
_cell.length_c   1.000
_cell.angle_alpha   90.00
_cell.angle_beta   90.00
_cell.angle_gamma   90.00
#
_symmetry.space_group_name_H-M   'P 1'
#
loop_
_entity.id
_entity.type
_entity.pdbx_description
1 polymer ?
#
loop_
_entity_poly.entity_id
_entity_poly.type
_entity_poly.pdbx_seq_one_letter_code
_entity_poly.pdbx_strand_id
1 'polypeptide(L)'
;MLIAGMVFTSCKKDDDEPQDLKPSIAFKTSGDYISSDVTINQGESILVGVLCSSNQNSGKKLTNFKIYMIINNVTQPAMVDSSGFSESVFEANYTITFPDVLDGKLYAEITDKDGQKNSLSFNVTVEEDVTPLGVPEDLTWQRVGSAAATGLDMFGLEWTSNGKEVNAQITKAVGGAEKFVLLIPDEWTSIETVEDLAAAVEAGEDMDVYEGISAETSSTYDEVLATKFNDEYFIIHLENATIEVNLSGTTITITGKYKK
;
A
#
# COMPACT_ATOMS: atom_id res chain seq x y z
N MET A 1 -2.82 -59.27 -76.93
CA MET A 1 -1.82 -58.95 -75.90
C MET A 1 -1.76 -57.43 -75.78
N LEU A 2 -1.84 -56.89 -74.55
CA LEU A 2 -1.91 -55.47 -74.11
C LEU A 2 -3.19 -54.72 -74.52
N ILE A 3 -4.22 -54.53 -73.69
CA ILE A 3 -4.39 -53.85 -72.37
C ILE A 3 -4.21 -52.32 -72.42
N ALA A 4 -5.31 -51.66 -72.06
CA ALA A 4 -5.57 -50.22 -71.96
C ALA A 4 -4.77 -49.50 -70.86
N GLY A 5 -4.68 -48.17 -70.97
CA GLY A 5 -4.25 -47.27 -69.89
C GLY A 5 -5.10 -46.01 -69.88
N MET A 6 -6.12 -45.98 -69.01
CA MET A 6 -6.88 -44.78 -68.66
C MET A 6 -6.01 -43.90 -67.75
N VAL A 7 -5.88 -42.62 -68.09
CA VAL A 7 -5.19 -41.64 -67.24
C VAL A 7 -6.18 -41.15 -66.19
N PHE A 8 -6.00 -41.57 -64.95
CA PHE A 8 -6.73 -41.01 -63.81
C PHE A 8 -6.16 -39.63 -63.49
N THR A 9 -6.98 -38.59 -63.65
CA THR A 9 -6.72 -37.27 -63.06
C THR A 9 -6.94 -37.41 -61.54
N SER A 10 -5.86 -37.57 -60.79
CA SER A 10 -5.88 -37.54 -59.33
C SER A 10 -6.28 -36.13 -58.88
N CYS A 11 -7.48 -35.98 -58.30
CA CYS A 11 -7.81 -34.83 -57.48
C CYS A 11 -6.78 -34.76 -56.35
N LYS A 12 -6.04 -33.66 -56.26
CA LYS A 12 -5.26 -33.36 -55.06
C LYS A 12 -6.26 -33.24 -53.91
N LYS A 13 -6.03 -34.04 -52.87
CA LYS A 13 -6.67 -33.88 -51.56
C LYS A 13 -6.38 -32.47 -51.08
N ASP A 14 -7.43 -31.75 -50.73
CA ASP A 14 -7.36 -30.46 -50.06
C ASP A 14 -6.51 -30.56 -48.80
N ASP A 15 -5.77 -29.49 -48.55
CA ASP A 15 -4.94 -29.24 -47.39
C ASP A 15 -5.81 -29.15 -46.12
N ASP A 16 -6.04 -30.29 -45.46
CA ASP A 16 -6.57 -30.36 -44.09
C ASP A 16 -5.48 -29.97 -43.08
N GLU A 17 -4.97 -28.74 -43.14
CA GLU A 17 -4.28 -28.17 -41.98
C GLU A 17 -5.33 -27.80 -40.92
N PRO A 18 -5.14 -28.18 -39.64
CA PRO A 18 -6.11 -27.89 -38.59
C PRO A 18 -6.26 -26.37 -38.42
N GLN A 19 -7.44 -25.86 -38.74
CA GLN A 19 -7.76 -24.43 -38.62
C GLN A 19 -8.02 -24.05 -37.16
N ASP A 20 -7.51 -22.89 -36.74
CA ASP A 20 -7.89 -22.30 -35.46
C ASP A 20 -9.33 -21.77 -35.53
N LEU A 21 -10.17 -22.27 -34.62
CA LEU A 21 -11.59 -21.94 -34.50
C LEU A 21 -11.88 -21.02 -33.31
N LYS A 22 -10.86 -20.64 -32.52
CA LYS A 22 -11.05 -19.82 -31.33
C LYS A 22 -11.45 -18.39 -31.68
N PRO A 23 -12.30 -17.74 -30.86
CA PRO A 23 -12.58 -16.31 -31.00
C PRO A 23 -11.32 -15.45 -30.83
N SER A 24 -11.36 -14.22 -31.34
CA SER A 24 -10.32 -13.23 -31.09
C SER A 24 -10.68 -12.35 -29.90
N ILE A 25 -9.66 -11.88 -29.20
CA ILE A 25 -9.76 -10.92 -28.10
C ILE A 25 -8.53 -10.02 -28.13
N ALA A 26 -8.73 -8.73 -27.89
CA ALA A 26 -7.69 -7.72 -27.74
C ALA A 26 -8.07 -6.76 -26.61
N PHE A 27 -7.08 -6.29 -25.84
CA PHE A 27 -7.26 -5.10 -25.03
C PHE A 27 -7.24 -3.86 -25.92
N LYS A 28 -8.06 -2.87 -25.57
CA LYS A 28 -7.94 -1.52 -26.13
C LYS A 28 -6.67 -0.88 -25.60
N THR A 29 -5.95 -0.17 -26.46
CA THR A 29 -4.62 0.39 -26.15
C THR A 29 -4.54 1.91 -26.28
N SER A 30 -5.65 2.58 -26.62
CA SER A 30 -5.70 4.03 -26.84
C SER A 30 -6.55 4.74 -25.79
N GLY A 31 -6.03 5.80 -25.17
CA GLY A 31 -6.70 6.50 -24.06
C GLY A 31 -6.27 5.93 -22.72
N ASP A 32 -7.14 6.00 -21.71
CA ASP A 32 -6.81 5.64 -20.32
C ASP A 32 -6.93 4.12 -20.04
N TYR A 33 -6.96 3.30 -21.09
CA TYR A 33 -7.09 1.85 -20.93
C TYR A 33 -5.77 1.23 -20.50
N ILE A 34 -5.84 0.37 -19.48
CA ILE A 34 -4.74 -0.48 -19.08
C ILE A 34 -4.78 -1.77 -19.91
N SER A 35 -3.66 -2.06 -20.59
CA SER A 35 -3.50 -3.22 -21.46
C SER A 35 -2.19 -3.99 -21.24
N SER A 36 -1.44 -3.65 -20.19
CA SER A 36 -0.15 -4.24 -19.81
C SER A 36 -0.02 -4.21 -18.30
N ASP A 37 1.07 -4.80 -17.79
CA ASP A 37 1.35 -4.84 -16.36
C ASP A 37 1.26 -3.44 -15.72
N VAL A 38 0.67 -3.39 -14.52
CA VAL A 38 0.39 -2.13 -13.81
C VAL A 38 0.62 -2.29 -12.32
N THR A 39 1.18 -1.25 -11.71
CA THR A 39 1.23 -1.06 -10.25
C THR A 39 0.33 0.13 -9.90
N ILE A 40 -0.55 -0.05 -8.91
CA ILE A 40 -1.47 0.97 -8.39
C ILE A 40 -1.50 0.92 -6.87
N ASN A 41 -2.05 1.95 -6.23
CA ASN A 41 -2.29 1.94 -4.79
C ASN A 41 -3.62 1.28 -4.44
N GLN A 42 -3.73 0.81 -3.21
CA GLN A 42 -4.95 0.27 -2.64
C GLN A 42 -6.10 1.27 -2.77
N GLY A 43 -7.27 0.79 -3.17
CA GLY A 43 -8.46 1.61 -3.41
C GLY A 43 -8.52 2.25 -4.80
N GLU A 44 -7.43 2.24 -5.56
CA GLU A 44 -7.44 2.76 -6.93
C GLU A 44 -8.20 1.85 -7.91
N SER A 45 -8.52 2.42 -9.07
CA SER A 45 -9.24 1.72 -10.13
C SER A 45 -8.50 1.79 -11.46
N ILE A 46 -8.60 0.72 -12.24
CA ILE A 46 -8.12 0.68 -13.63
C ILE A 46 -9.30 0.66 -14.58
N LEU A 47 -9.10 1.20 -15.79
CA LEU A 47 -10.05 1.07 -16.88
C LEU A 47 -9.56 -0.02 -17.87
N VAL A 48 -10.31 -1.11 -18.00
CA VAL A 48 -10.02 -2.19 -18.94
C VAL A 48 -11.02 -2.13 -20.10
N GLY A 49 -10.48 -1.98 -21.31
CA GLY A 49 -11.27 -2.01 -22.55
C GLY A 49 -10.99 -3.28 -23.32
N VAL A 50 -12.03 -3.94 -23.83
CA VAL A 50 -11.90 -5.16 -24.65
C VAL A 50 -12.59 -5.02 -25.98
N LEU A 51 -12.00 -5.65 -26.99
CA LEU A 51 -12.58 -5.88 -28.31
C LEU A 51 -12.45 -7.36 -28.66
N CYS A 52 -13.58 -8.03 -28.82
CA CYS A 52 -13.65 -9.45 -29.14
C CYS A 52 -14.40 -9.66 -30.45
N SER A 53 -13.99 -10.65 -31.24
CA SER A 53 -14.71 -11.02 -32.46
C SER A 53 -14.87 -12.53 -32.59
N SER A 54 -15.99 -12.96 -33.17
CA SER A 54 -16.15 -14.35 -33.62
C SER A 54 -15.05 -14.72 -34.62
N ASN A 55 -14.67 -15.99 -34.61
CA ASN A 55 -13.75 -16.54 -35.59
C ASN A 55 -14.43 -16.61 -36.98
N GLN A 56 -13.75 -16.16 -38.03
CA GLN A 56 -14.32 -16.12 -39.38
C GLN A 56 -14.47 -17.51 -40.01
N ASN A 57 -13.63 -18.48 -39.62
CA ASN A 57 -13.69 -19.86 -40.11
C ASN A 57 -14.84 -20.62 -39.47
N SER A 58 -15.06 -20.45 -38.16
CA SER A 58 -16.15 -21.13 -37.44
C SER A 58 -17.51 -20.44 -37.63
N GLY A 59 -17.52 -19.11 -37.80
CA GLY A 59 -18.73 -18.29 -37.87
C GLY A 59 -19.55 -18.28 -36.57
N LYS A 60 -19.00 -18.81 -35.47
CA LYS A 60 -19.74 -18.99 -34.21
C LYS A 60 -19.77 -17.70 -33.42
N LYS A 61 -20.99 -17.29 -33.07
CA LYS A 61 -21.25 -16.11 -32.26
C LYS A 61 -20.68 -16.25 -30.85
N LEU A 62 -20.24 -15.14 -30.30
CA LEU A 62 -19.79 -15.00 -28.92
C LEU A 62 -20.97 -15.11 -27.96
N THR A 63 -20.77 -15.72 -26.79
CA THR A 63 -21.84 -15.96 -25.81
C THR A 63 -21.54 -15.52 -24.40
N ASN A 64 -20.28 -15.63 -23.96
CA ASN A 64 -19.86 -15.29 -22.60
C ASN A 64 -18.55 -14.51 -22.61
N PHE A 65 -18.43 -13.51 -21.75
CA PHE A 65 -17.22 -12.75 -21.49
C PHE A 65 -17.01 -12.63 -19.97
N LYS A 66 -15.78 -12.87 -19.51
CA LYS A 66 -15.43 -12.77 -18.10
C LYS A 66 -14.16 -11.99 -17.87
N ILE A 67 -14.12 -11.26 -16.76
CA ILE A 67 -12.87 -10.76 -16.17
C ILE A 67 -12.73 -11.34 -14.77
N TYR A 68 -11.59 -11.96 -14.49
CA TYR A 68 -11.28 -12.57 -13.20
C TYR A 68 -9.79 -12.46 -12.92
N MET A 69 -9.39 -12.72 -11.68
CA MET A 69 -7.98 -12.77 -11.31
C MET A 69 -7.54 -14.18 -10.90
N ILE A 70 -6.25 -14.44 -11.07
CA ILE A 70 -5.55 -15.51 -10.37
C ILE A 70 -4.58 -14.85 -9.39
N ILE A 71 -4.74 -15.14 -8.11
CA ILE A 71 -3.90 -14.65 -7.02
C ILE A 71 -3.35 -15.87 -6.30
N ASN A 72 -2.04 -15.96 -6.10
CA ASN A 72 -1.38 -17.12 -5.46
C ASN A 72 -1.80 -18.47 -6.07
N ASN A 73 -1.91 -18.55 -7.40
CA ASN A 73 -2.41 -19.71 -8.15
C ASN A 73 -3.87 -20.12 -7.86
N VAL A 74 -4.63 -19.30 -7.15
CA VAL A 74 -6.06 -19.51 -6.89
C VAL A 74 -6.88 -18.59 -7.78
N THR A 75 -7.81 -19.17 -8.54
CA THR A 75 -8.79 -18.42 -9.34
C THR A 75 -9.81 -17.77 -8.42
N GLN A 76 -9.92 -16.45 -8.51
CA GLN A 76 -10.90 -15.66 -7.77
C GLN A 76 -12.27 -15.65 -8.48
N PRO A 77 -13.36 -15.32 -7.78
CA PRO A 77 -14.64 -15.03 -8.42
C PRO A 77 -14.49 -13.98 -9.54
N ALA A 78 -15.29 -14.12 -10.58
CA ALA A 78 -15.25 -13.19 -11.69
C ALA A 78 -15.73 -11.79 -11.24
N MET A 79 -14.91 -10.78 -11.51
CA MET A 79 -15.25 -9.37 -11.31
C MET A 79 -16.28 -8.91 -12.35
N VAL A 80 -16.23 -9.52 -13.53
CA VAL A 80 -17.20 -9.33 -14.62
C VAL A 80 -17.61 -10.71 -15.12
N ASP A 81 -18.92 -10.96 -15.23
CA ASP A 81 -19.47 -12.16 -15.87
C ASP A 81 -20.66 -11.76 -16.75
N SER A 82 -20.37 -11.47 -18.02
CA SER A 82 -21.39 -11.17 -19.03
C SER A 82 -21.72 -12.45 -19.79
N SER A 83 -22.98 -12.86 -19.77
CA SER A 83 -23.43 -14.11 -20.39
C SER A 83 -24.75 -13.94 -21.14
N GLY A 84 -25.04 -14.89 -22.03
CA GLY A 84 -26.32 -14.96 -22.74
C GLY A 84 -26.45 -14.01 -23.93
N PHE A 85 -25.37 -13.34 -24.34
CA PHE A 85 -25.35 -12.56 -25.58
C PHE A 85 -25.13 -13.45 -26.81
N SER A 86 -25.36 -12.91 -28.01
CA SER A 86 -25.20 -13.66 -29.27
C SER A 86 -24.75 -12.75 -30.40
N GLU A 87 -23.51 -12.29 -30.28
CA GLU A 87 -22.92 -11.26 -31.15
C GLU A 87 -21.71 -11.79 -31.92
N SER A 88 -21.44 -11.22 -33.10
CA SER A 88 -20.19 -11.47 -33.83
C SER A 88 -19.05 -10.57 -33.37
N VAL A 89 -19.37 -9.45 -32.71
CA VAL A 89 -18.42 -8.51 -32.10
C VAL A 89 -18.92 -8.16 -30.71
N PHE A 90 -18.04 -8.17 -29.73
CA PHE A 90 -18.32 -7.73 -28.36
C PHE A 90 -17.28 -6.70 -27.97
N GLU A 91 -17.74 -5.52 -27.55
CA GLU A 91 -16.90 -4.42 -27.13
C GLU A 91 -17.45 -3.87 -25.81
N ALA A 92 -16.58 -3.72 -24.81
CA ALA A 92 -16.97 -3.25 -23.50
C ALA A 92 -15.80 -2.55 -22.79
N ASN A 93 -16.16 -1.71 -21.83
CA ASN A 93 -15.25 -0.98 -20.96
C ASN A 93 -15.65 -1.24 -19.51
N TYR A 94 -14.69 -1.57 -18.65
CA TYR A 94 -14.91 -1.86 -17.25
C TYR A 94 -13.95 -1.07 -16.39
N THR A 95 -14.49 -0.31 -15.44
CA THR A 95 -13.71 0.24 -14.33
C THR A 95 -13.67 -0.81 -13.23
N ILE A 96 -12.47 -1.23 -12.84
CA ILE A 96 -12.25 -2.25 -11.82
C ILE A 96 -11.48 -1.61 -10.67
N THR A 97 -12.07 -1.64 -9.48
CA THR A 97 -11.48 -1.10 -8.24
C THR A 97 -10.83 -2.22 -7.45
N PHE A 98 -9.65 -1.96 -6.89
CA PHE A 98 -8.89 -2.92 -6.09
C PHE A 98 -8.81 -2.48 -4.63
N PRO A 99 -9.68 -2.99 -3.75
CA PRO A 99 -9.76 -2.52 -2.37
C PRO A 99 -8.67 -3.09 -1.45
N ASP A 100 -7.97 -4.15 -1.89
CA ASP A 100 -7.01 -4.89 -1.06
C ASP A 100 -5.64 -4.94 -1.76
N VAL A 101 -4.57 -4.89 -0.96
CA VAL A 101 -3.20 -5.17 -1.40
C VAL A 101 -3.12 -6.57 -1.99
N LEU A 102 -2.57 -6.70 -3.20
CA LEU A 102 -2.44 -7.98 -3.88
C LEU A 102 -1.35 -7.95 -4.95
N ASP A 103 -0.87 -9.14 -5.28
CA ASP A 103 -0.12 -9.40 -6.50
C ASP A 103 -0.82 -10.54 -7.24
N GLY A 104 -1.29 -10.26 -8.46
CA GLY A 104 -2.10 -11.20 -9.20
C GLY A 104 -2.13 -10.93 -10.68
N LYS A 105 -2.70 -11.89 -11.41
CA LYS A 105 -2.83 -11.79 -12.86
C LYS A 105 -4.30 -11.66 -13.24
N LEU A 106 -4.63 -10.56 -13.90
CA LEU A 106 -5.97 -10.29 -14.42
C LEU A 106 -6.13 -10.98 -15.77
N TYR A 107 -7.24 -11.68 -15.95
CA TYR A 107 -7.61 -12.37 -17.18
C TYR A 107 -8.89 -11.78 -17.74
N ALA A 108 -8.91 -11.53 -19.05
CA ALA A 108 -10.11 -11.34 -19.83
C ALA A 108 -10.31 -12.59 -20.72
N GLU A 109 -11.45 -13.25 -20.60
CA GLU A 109 -11.79 -14.48 -21.34
C GLU A 109 -13.07 -14.29 -22.15
N ILE A 110 -13.05 -14.71 -23.42
CA ILE A 110 -14.23 -14.74 -24.29
C ILE A 110 -14.53 -16.19 -24.70
N THR A 111 -15.81 -16.56 -24.71
CA THR A 111 -16.30 -17.89 -25.14
C THR A 111 -17.31 -17.75 -26.28
N ASP A 112 -17.19 -18.58 -27.31
CA ASP A 112 -18.16 -18.68 -28.40
C ASP A 112 -19.26 -19.71 -28.13
N LYS A 113 -20.23 -19.82 -29.05
CA LYS A 113 -21.38 -20.72 -28.94
C LYS A 113 -21.03 -22.21 -28.98
N ASP A 114 -19.89 -22.56 -29.56
CA ASP A 114 -19.39 -23.94 -29.60
C ASP A 114 -18.48 -24.24 -28.39
N GLY A 115 -18.30 -23.28 -27.48
CA GLY A 115 -17.49 -23.41 -26.27
C GLY A 115 -16.00 -23.17 -26.49
N GLN A 116 -15.58 -22.68 -27.67
CA GLN A 116 -14.19 -22.28 -27.90
C GLN A 116 -13.88 -21.01 -27.11
N LYS A 117 -12.68 -20.98 -26.52
CA LYS A 117 -12.23 -19.92 -25.63
C LYS A 117 -10.93 -19.30 -26.08
N ASN A 118 -10.80 -18.01 -25.81
CA ASN A 118 -9.53 -17.30 -25.90
C ASN A 118 -9.42 -16.30 -24.74
N SER A 119 -8.20 -15.99 -24.31
CA SER A 119 -7.96 -15.09 -23.21
C SER A 119 -6.68 -14.27 -23.36
N LEU A 120 -6.69 -13.09 -22.74
CA LEU A 120 -5.53 -12.24 -22.54
C LEU A 120 -5.35 -11.94 -21.07
N SER A 121 -4.13 -11.56 -20.68
CA SER A 121 -3.83 -11.27 -19.28
C SER A 121 -2.65 -10.32 -19.13
N PHE A 122 -2.63 -9.61 -18.00
CA PHE A 122 -1.50 -8.80 -17.53
C PHE A 122 -1.44 -8.87 -16.00
N ASN A 123 -0.28 -8.53 -15.44
CA ASN A 123 -0.07 -8.51 -14.00
C ASN A 123 -0.62 -7.22 -13.39
N VAL A 124 -1.24 -7.33 -12.21
CA VAL A 124 -1.70 -6.21 -11.41
C VAL A 124 -1.05 -6.34 -10.04
N THR A 125 -0.26 -5.34 -9.69
CA THR A 125 0.30 -5.18 -8.35
C THR A 125 -0.43 -4.03 -7.67
N VAL A 126 -1.02 -4.30 -6.51
CA VAL A 126 -1.69 -3.29 -5.69
C VAL A 126 -0.85 -3.13 -4.43
N GLU A 127 -0.23 -1.97 -4.30
CA GLU A 127 0.58 -1.59 -3.14
C GLU A 127 -0.31 -0.94 -2.08
N GLU A 128 0.16 -0.94 -0.84
CA GLU A 128 -0.55 -0.26 0.25
C GLU A 128 -0.52 1.26 0.02
N ASP A 129 -1.65 1.93 0.24
CA ASP A 129 -1.70 3.39 0.18
C ASP A 129 -1.26 3.94 1.53
N VAL A 130 0.02 4.27 1.64
CA VAL A 130 0.64 4.78 2.87
C VAL A 130 0.91 6.27 2.78
N THR A 131 0.79 6.95 3.91
CA THR A 131 1.10 8.37 4.05
C THR A 131 2.53 8.52 4.56
N PRO A 132 3.46 9.11 3.78
CA PRO A 132 4.82 9.35 4.26
C PRO A 132 4.81 10.25 5.50
N LEU A 133 5.62 9.88 6.49
CA LEU A 133 5.83 10.67 7.68
C LEU A 133 6.63 11.94 7.36
N GLY A 134 6.39 13.01 8.10
CA GLY A 134 7.11 14.28 7.94
C GLY A 134 8.63 14.15 8.07
N VAL A 135 9.35 15.14 7.52
CA VAL A 135 10.80 15.23 7.69
C VAL A 135 11.16 15.58 9.14
N PRO A 136 12.32 15.13 9.66
CA PRO A 136 12.73 15.47 11.02
C PRO A 136 12.82 16.98 11.26
N GLU A 137 12.12 17.47 12.28
CA GLU A 137 12.15 18.84 12.78
C GLU A 137 12.86 18.90 14.14
N ASP A 138 13.62 19.95 14.40
CA ASP A 138 14.34 20.09 15.67
C ASP A 138 13.37 20.39 16.83
N LEU A 139 13.64 19.81 18.00
CA LEU A 139 12.94 20.15 19.25
C LEU A 139 13.91 20.64 20.32
N THR A 140 13.37 21.40 21.25
CA THR A 140 14.06 21.79 22.49
C THR A 140 13.05 21.84 23.62
N TRP A 141 13.31 21.05 24.66
CA TRP A 141 12.59 21.11 25.93
C TRP A 141 13.49 21.75 26.96
N GLN A 142 12.98 22.76 27.67
CA GLN A 142 13.76 23.46 28.67
C GLN A 142 13.00 23.65 29.97
N ARG A 143 13.68 23.33 31.08
CA ARG A 143 13.20 23.58 32.43
C ARG A 143 14.23 24.39 33.23
N VAL A 144 13.79 25.44 33.91
CA VAL A 144 14.66 26.34 34.69
C VAL A 144 14.21 26.38 36.15
N GLY A 145 15.07 25.94 37.06
CA GLY A 145 14.85 26.02 38.51
C GLY A 145 13.60 25.25 38.95
N SER A 146 12.58 25.94 39.45
CA SER A 146 11.30 25.33 39.84
C SER A 146 10.17 25.54 38.83
N ALA A 147 10.43 26.24 37.72
CA ALA A 147 9.41 26.48 36.69
C ALA A 147 9.04 25.18 35.95
N ALA A 148 7.82 25.15 35.41
CA ALA A 148 7.43 24.10 34.48
C ALA A 148 8.29 24.17 33.20
N ALA A 149 8.53 23.02 32.59
CA ALA A 149 9.26 22.95 31.34
C ALA A 149 8.44 23.53 30.17
N THR A 150 9.15 23.92 29.10
CA THR A 150 8.59 24.48 27.86
C THR A 150 8.93 23.59 26.67
N GLY A 151 8.11 23.61 25.61
CA GLY A 151 8.33 22.86 24.36
C GLY A 151 7.71 21.45 24.33
N LEU A 152 7.03 21.03 25.40
CA LEU A 152 6.38 19.72 25.50
C LEU A 152 4.89 19.75 25.11
N ASP A 153 4.28 20.93 25.11
CA ASP A 153 2.85 21.15 24.96
C ASP A 153 2.30 20.68 23.61
N MET A 154 3.10 20.82 22.54
CA MET A 154 2.73 20.32 21.21
C MET A 154 2.58 18.80 21.14
N PHE A 155 3.20 18.07 22.06
CA PHE A 155 3.13 16.61 22.18
C PHE A 155 2.10 16.17 23.23
N GLY A 156 1.37 17.11 23.84
CA GLY A 156 0.45 16.83 24.95
C GLY A 156 1.16 16.38 26.22
N LEU A 157 2.45 16.73 26.39
CA LEU A 157 3.28 16.36 27.52
C LEU A 157 3.56 17.57 28.43
N GLU A 158 3.98 17.29 29.66
CA GLU A 158 4.43 18.30 30.62
C GLU A 158 5.57 17.79 31.50
N TRP A 159 6.32 18.73 32.06
CA TRP A 159 7.27 18.47 33.15
C TRP A 159 7.21 19.60 34.16
N THR A 160 6.32 19.43 35.15
CA THR A 160 5.94 20.49 36.09
C THR A 160 6.85 20.54 37.32
N SER A 161 7.44 19.40 37.71
CA SER A 161 8.34 19.30 38.87
C SER A 161 9.36 18.19 38.67
N ASN A 162 10.58 18.40 39.17
CA ASN A 162 11.55 17.31 39.33
C ASN A 162 11.67 16.83 40.78
N GLY A 163 11.06 17.53 41.74
CA GLY A 163 11.16 17.20 43.16
C GLY A 163 12.60 16.95 43.63
N LYS A 164 12.89 15.72 44.03
CA LYS A 164 14.23 15.22 44.39
C LYS A 164 14.77 14.20 43.40
N GLU A 165 14.07 14.00 42.29
CA GLU A 165 14.43 13.02 41.28
C GLU A 165 15.68 13.49 40.53
N VAL A 166 16.50 12.51 40.15
CA VAL A 166 17.76 12.72 39.43
C VAL A 166 17.58 12.64 37.92
N ASN A 167 16.39 12.22 37.48
CA ASN A 167 15.97 12.17 36.09
C ASN A 167 14.81 13.13 35.84
N ALA A 168 14.69 13.61 34.61
CA ALA A 168 13.56 14.42 34.16
C ALA A 168 12.27 13.63 34.32
N GLN A 169 11.22 14.28 34.84
CA GLN A 169 9.91 13.66 35.10
C GLN A 169 8.90 14.14 34.05
N ILE A 170 8.87 13.46 32.91
CA ILE A 170 8.00 13.85 31.78
C ILE A 170 6.74 13.02 31.84
N THR A 171 5.57 13.68 31.89
CA THR A 171 4.26 13.02 31.99
C THR A 171 3.32 13.56 30.93
N LYS A 172 2.17 12.91 30.76
CA LYS A 172 1.06 13.47 29.99
C LYS A 172 0.51 14.71 30.70
N ALA A 173 0.25 15.78 29.95
CA ALA A 173 -0.40 16.96 30.52
C ALA A 173 -1.87 16.66 30.86
N VAL A 174 -2.48 17.45 31.75
CA VAL A 174 -3.92 17.33 32.02
C VAL A 174 -4.72 17.68 30.76
N GLY A 175 -5.41 16.68 30.19
CA GLY A 175 -6.07 16.82 28.88
C GLY A 175 -5.08 16.87 27.69
N GLY A 176 -3.85 16.43 27.91
CA GLY A 176 -2.79 16.31 26.91
C GLY A 176 -2.89 15.00 26.12
N ALA A 177 -1.76 14.35 25.91
CA ALA A 177 -1.67 13.16 25.07
C ALA A 177 -2.65 12.06 25.53
N GLU A 178 -3.28 11.39 24.57
CA GLU A 178 -4.12 10.23 24.78
C GLU A 178 -3.27 8.98 25.05
N LYS A 179 -2.11 8.93 24.40
CA LYS A 179 -1.14 7.83 24.48
C LYS A 179 0.26 8.40 24.57
N PHE A 180 1.09 7.84 25.45
CA PHE A 180 2.51 8.18 25.57
C PHE A 180 3.31 6.90 25.73
N VAL A 181 4.21 6.60 24.78
CA VAL A 181 4.94 5.32 24.74
C VAL A 181 6.44 5.54 24.58
N LEU A 182 7.21 4.57 25.07
CA LEU A 182 8.63 4.42 24.76
C LEU A 182 8.76 3.42 23.60
N LEU A 183 9.41 3.87 22.54
CA LEU A 183 9.76 3.06 21.37
C LEU A 183 11.22 2.65 21.45
N ILE A 184 11.60 1.64 20.67
CA ILE A 184 13.01 1.26 20.58
C ILE A 184 13.76 2.25 19.67
N PRO A 185 15.07 2.48 19.86
CA PRO A 185 15.80 3.49 19.10
C PRO A 185 15.74 3.31 17.58
N ASP A 186 15.80 2.05 17.11
CA ASP A 186 15.75 1.72 15.68
C ASP A 186 14.45 2.21 15.00
N GLU A 187 13.34 2.30 15.75
CA GLU A 187 12.04 2.75 15.24
C GLU A 187 12.04 4.20 14.78
N TRP A 188 12.95 5.04 15.30
CA TRP A 188 13.14 6.38 14.76
C TRP A 188 13.46 6.37 13.27
N THR A 189 14.23 5.39 12.80
CA THR A 189 14.63 5.28 11.40
C THR A 189 13.72 4.38 10.58
N SER A 190 13.19 3.30 11.16
CA SER A 190 12.38 2.33 10.40
C SER A 190 10.93 2.77 10.20
N ILE A 191 10.40 3.66 11.05
CA ILE A 191 9.06 4.20 10.88
C ILE A 191 9.12 5.38 9.90
N GLU A 192 8.62 5.13 8.69
CA GLU A 192 8.62 6.07 7.56
C GLU A 192 7.21 6.54 7.17
N THR A 193 6.16 5.95 7.74
CA THR A 193 4.76 6.25 7.41
C THR A 193 3.95 6.65 8.66
N VAL A 194 2.87 7.39 8.46
CA VAL A 194 1.92 7.76 9.52
C VAL A 194 1.22 6.52 10.06
N GLU A 195 0.89 5.58 9.18
CA GLU A 195 0.20 4.33 9.51
C GLU A 195 1.07 3.44 10.40
N ASP A 196 2.37 3.30 10.08
CA ASP A 196 3.32 2.55 10.92
C ASP A 196 3.52 3.21 12.28
N LEU A 197 3.60 4.56 12.32
CA LEU A 197 3.72 5.29 13.58
C LEU A 197 2.48 5.08 14.45
N ALA A 198 1.29 5.21 13.86
CA ALA A 198 0.04 4.97 14.58
C ALA A 198 -0.01 3.53 15.12
N ALA A 199 0.35 2.54 14.30
CA ALA A 199 0.39 1.14 14.74
C ALA A 199 1.36 0.91 15.91
N ALA A 200 2.57 1.48 15.85
CA ALA A 200 3.56 1.38 16.91
C ALA A 200 3.07 2.03 18.22
N VAL A 201 2.47 3.23 18.14
CA VAL A 201 1.92 3.95 19.30
C VAL A 201 0.75 3.21 19.93
N GLU A 202 -0.18 2.68 19.14
CA GLU A 202 -1.35 1.95 19.66
C GLU A 202 -0.96 0.61 20.28
N ALA A 203 0.04 -0.08 19.72
CA ALA A 203 0.56 -1.33 20.26
C ALA A 203 1.42 -1.15 21.51
N GLY A 204 2.09 0.00 21.67
CA GLY A 204 2.98 0.31 22.79
C GLY A 204 2.27 0.35 24.14
N GLU A 205 3.02 0.06 25.21
CA GLU A 205 2.53 0.23 26.58
C GLU A 205 2.44 1.71 26.93
N ASP A 206 1.25 2.16 27.36
CA ASP A 206 1.01 3.55 27.73
C ASP A 206 1.71 3.87 29.07
N MET A 207 2.63 4.82 29.05
CA MET A 207 3.42 5.24 30.21
C MET A 207 2.76 6.39 30.94
N ASP A 208 2.80 6.33 32.27
CA ASP A 208 2.39 7.45 33.13
C ASP A 208 3.48 8.52 33.24
N VAL A 209 4.74 8.09 33.26
CA VAL A 209 5.93 8.94 33.40
C VAL A 209 7.11 8.36 32.63
N TYR A 210 7.90 9.24 32.02
CA TYR A 210 9.19 8.93 31.43
C TYR A 210 10.31 9.58 32.24
N GLU A 211 11.33 8.77 32.56
CA GLU A 211 12.45 9.12 33.44
C GLU A 211 13.83 8.75 32.85
N GLY A 212 13.94 8.61 31.52
CA GLY A 212 15.17 8.14 30.88
C GLY A 212 16.30 9.17 30.78
N ILE A 213 15.98 10.47 30.92
CA ILE A 213 16.96 11.55 30.79
C ILE A 213 17.43 12.03 32.15
N SER A 214 18.76 12.14 32.36
CA SER A 214 19.31 12.69 33.60
C SER A 214 19.02 14.19 33.71
N ALA A 215 18.64 14.61 34.91
CA ALA A 215 18.50 16.01 35.31
C ALA A 215 19.76 16.56 36.02
N GLU A 216 20.79 15.74 36.22
CA GLU A 216 21.99 16.09 36.99
C GLU A 216 23.27 16.12 36.14
N THR A 217 23.35 15.31 35.10
CA THR A 217 24.53 15.17 34.25
C THR A 217 24.21 15.40 32.78
N SER A 218 24.98 16.27 32.12
CA SER A 218 24.90 16.44 30.68
C SER A 218 25.37 15.19 29.96
N SER A 219 24.61 14.70 28.98
CA SER A 219 24.92 13.50 28.21
C SER A 219 24.26 13.53 26.84
N THR A 220 24.71 12.63 25.97
CA THR A 220 23.99 12.21 24.77
C THR A 220 23.02 11.08 25.12
N TYR A 221 21.97 10.96 24.33
CA TYR A 221 20.89 9.97 24.46
C TYR A 221 20.51 9.44 23.07
N ASP A 222 19.83 8.31 23.08
CA ASP A 222 19.25 7.69 21.89
C ASP A 222 17.88 7.13 22.29
N GLU A 223 17.01 8.04 22.74
CA GLU A 223 15.74 7.70 23.37
C GLU A 223 14.60 8.10 22.43
N VAL A 224 13.72 7.17 22.11
CA VAL A 224 12.61 7.40 21.17
C VAL A 224 11.30 7.30 21.91
N LEU A 225 10.60 8.42 21.99
CA LEU A 225 9.27 8.51 22.56
C LEU A 225 8.26 8.67 21.43
N ALA A 226 7.02 8.33 21.70
CA ALA A 226 5.93 8.68 20.79
C ALA A 226 4.65 9.03 21.55
N THR A 227 3.85 9.90 20.96
CA THR A 227 2.58 10.36 21.54
C THR A 227 1.47 10.34 20.52
N LYS A 228 0.23 10.19 21.00
CA LYS A 228 -0.97 10.54 20.27
C LYS A 228 -1.63 11.73 20.95
N PHE A 229 -1.82 12.83 20.23
CA PHE A 229 -2.45 14.03 20.76
C PHE A 229 -3.21 14.78 19.67
N ASN A 230 -4.49 15.12 19.93
CA ASN A 230 -5.38 15.79 18.97
C ASN A 230 -5.47 15.08 17.61
N ASP A 231 -5.66 13.75 17.63
CA ASP A 231 -5.69 12.89 16.44
C ASP A 231 -4.40 12.88 15.59
N GLU A 232 -3.30 13.46 16.09
CA GLU A 232 -1.99 13.45 15.44
C GLU A 232 -1.03 12.56 16.24
N TYR A 233 -0.17 11.82 15.52
CA TYR A 233 0.86 10.98 16.10
C TYR A 233 2.23 11.64 15.94
N PHE A 234 3.03 11.65 17.00
CA PHE A 234 4.38 12.20 16.99
C PHE A 234 5.37 11.13 17.39
N ILE A 235 6.47 11.02 16.67
CA ILE A 235 7.67 10.30 17.10
C ILE A 235 8.76 11.32 17.43
N ILE A 236 9.42 11.13 18.57
CA ILE A 236 10.27 12.11 19.24
C ILE A 236 11.59 11.40 19.57
N HIS A 237 12.68 11.86 19.01
CA HIS A 237 14.03 11.35 19.28
C HIS A 237 14.79 12.34 20.15
N LEU A 238 15.11 11.95 21.38
CA LEU A 238 15.88 12.76 22.31
C LEU A 238 17.37 12.40 22.18
N GLU A 239 18.17 13.39 21.80
CA GLU A 239 19.57 13.16 21.41
C GLU A 239 20.55 13.66 22.47
N ASN A 240 20.21 14.73 23.19
CA ASN A 240 21.12 15.38 24.13
C ASN A 240 20.38 16.00 25.30
N ALA A 241 21.03 16.02 26.47
CA ALA A 241 20.64 16.88 27.58
C ALA A 241 21.85 17.67 28.10
N THR A 242 21.62 18.95 28.40
CA THR A 242 22.63 19.84 28.98
C THR A 242 22.12 20.39 30.32
N ILE A 243 22.98 20.31 31.33
CA ILE A 243 22.69 20.73 32.70
C ILE A 243 23.58 21.91 33.06
N GLU A 244 22.97 23.05 33.36
CA GLU A 244 23.67 24.28 33.73
C GLU A 244 23.17 24.78 35.08
N VAL A 245 24.08 24.96 36.05
CA VAL A 245 23.74 25.50 37.37
C VAL A 245 24.05 26.99 37.41
N ASN A 246 23.03 27.82 37.68
CA ASN A 246 23.17 29.27 37.79
C ASN A 246 22.42 29.82 39.02
N LEU A 247 22.46 31.14 39.22
CA LEU A 247 21.82 31.80 40.37
C LEU A 247 20.29 31.64 40.41
N SER A 248 19.67 31.36 39.27
CA SER A 248 18.23 31.12 39.13
C SER A 248 17.85 29.65 39.34
N GLY A 249 18.83 28.77 39.56
CA GLY A 249 18.68 27.33 39.73
C GLY A 249 19.37 26.52 38.63
N THR A 250 19.03 25.24 38.56
CA THR A 250 19.48 24.34 37.48
C THR A 250 18.62 24.54 36.24
N THR A 251 19.26 24.80 35.11
CA THR A 251 18.65 24.79 33.78
C THR A 251 18.95 23.46 33.13
N ILE A 252 17.90 22.78 32.70
CA ILE A 252 17.97 21.48 32.02
C ILE A 252 17.41 21.72 30.62
N THR A 253 18.24 21.51 29.60
CA THR A 253 17.82 21.63 28.20
C THR A 253 18.01 20.30 27.51
N ILE A 254 16.91 19.71 27.05
CA ILE A 254 16.86 18.47 26.27
C ILE A 254 16.63 18.86 24.82
N THR A 255 17.43 18.35 23.90
CA THR A 255 17.32 18.62 22.47
C THR A 255 17.26 17.32 21.68
N GLY A 256 16.64 17.40 20.51
CA GLY A 256 16.55 16.27 19.60
C GLY A 256 15.68 16.63 18.42
N LYS A 257 14.89 15.66 17.94
CA LYS A 257 14.04 15.84 16.76
C LYS A 257 12.68 15.19 16.92
N TYR A 258 11.73 15.59 16.09
CA TYR A 258 10.45 14.90 15.96
C TYR A 258 10.04 14.76 14.49
N LYS A 259 9.14 13.80 14.23
CA LYS A 259 8.37 13.66 12.98
C LYS A 259 6.90 13.49 13.33
N LYS A 260 6.01 13.82 12.39
CA LYS A 260 4.56 13.69 12.49
C LYS A 260 3.94 13.47 11.12
#